data_AF-A0A7M3ZUA9-F1
#
_entry.id   AF-A0A7M3ZUA9-F1
#
_cell.length_a   1.000
_cell.length_b   1.000
_cell.length_c   1.000
_cell.angle_alpha   90.00
_cell.angle_beta   90.00
_cell.angle_gamma   90.00
#
_symmetry.space_group_name_H-M   'P 1'
#
loop_
_entity.id
_entity.type
_entity.pdbx_description
1 polymer ?
#
loop_
_entity_poly.entity_id
_entity_poly.type
_entity_poly.pdbx_seq_one_letter_code
_entity_poly.pdbx_strand_id
1 'polypeptide(L)'
;EAGGVFDVAGGLNFSHSAGCTEPVAAGQVLHYCLQGPNAMDETYPVYLQTTSQPFSMRFIDIIIAQGDENSTLNGFLENVQSTDLERLMNAGFSLEAVVGESFLNSIDLSGLPPADLTVEIVLPNWVTTVDGTSTIVLTKSIESSSSLDLSLTGLNPYDWEHEITNDDGRVVCYANQSTCVESDVKFDLSKVNFNEWSASISVTMALEAKLSIYRVGFVDGQRCHNGTDIRACGQMEAFPSDLLRLIIDLSSRMDDPLGTTVELPWCANEDLKEYFDDCDDLELEATRQGMKDLAKRMGEVVTDGIHGLGEVVENDPESPFAVMDLSRFEIRTAIDGIEAPDELVSDDEPIVLSLTIPKVEFTLGTESGWEELSETNPEDIQLSLVTSSIQSVFHRPVQMAADVLTKGLRGSLIGSDGLSYPPTNEESITLSTGPVDTTMPTTVATEYGDVDSPIDGAAYSGPITFTLPRGVKLVDVSSSAGNVVLTEDGGRQTVTYVVPPGEFSDDLTFRLQVGWLYFLIQFWVYPAIVFLLLAMFVRRRRAKKKRKKNVMANRQAAINKAQLGDHEFADLVGFSSPALRHGETIEDMANIDELSR
;
A
#
# COMPACT_ATOMS: atom_id res chain seq x y z
N GLU A 1 31.52 -24.49 -51.33
CA GLU A 1 31.83 -25.94 -51.27
C GLU A 1 31.07 -26.49 -50.08
N ALA A 2 29.93 -27.11 -50.33
CA ALA A 2 29.12 -27.72 -49.27
C ALA A 2 29.65 -29.14 -49.04
N GLY A 3 30.39 -29.34 -47.96
CA GLY A 3 30.75 -30.68 -47.50
C GLY A 3 29.50 -31.35 -46.96
N GLY A 4 28.90 -32.23 -47.76
CA GLY A 4 27.86 -33.14 -47.28
C GLY A 4 28.45 -34.12 -46.27
N VAL A 5 27.65 -34.47 -45.26
CA VAL A 5 27.96 -35.33 -44.09
C VAL A 5 28.14 -36.81 -44.48
N PHE A 6 28.39 -37.12 -45.75
CA PHE A 6 28.63 -38.47 -46.21
C PHE A 6 30.13 -38.71 -46.35
N ASP A 7 30.69 -39.55 -45.48
CA ASP A 7 32.13 -39.93 -45.47
C ASP A 7 32.58 -40.73 -46.71
N VAL A 8 31.70 -40.93 -47.69
CA VAL A 8 31.96 -41.68 -48.91
C VAL A 8 32.11 -40.72 -50.08
N ALA A 9 33.19 -40.89 -50.86
CA ALA A 9 33.40 -40.11 -52.08
C ALA A 9 32.22 -40.32 -53.05
N GLY A 10 31.62 -39.25 -53.58
CA GLY A 10 30.43 -39.34 -54.43
C GLY A 10 29.81 -37.98 -54.78
N GLY A 11 28.63 -37.99 -55.40
CA GLY A 11 27.87 -36.79 -55.80
C GLY A 11 27.72 -36.58 -57.30
N LEU A 12 26.77 -35.73 -57.71
CA LEU A 12 26.42 -35.44 -59.11
C LEU A 12 27.61 -35.03 -60.00
N ASN A 13 28.63 -34.39 -59.42
CA ASN A 13 29.83 -33.91 -60.12
C ASN A 13 31.10 -34.70 -59.74
N PHE A 14 30.96 -35.85 -59.10
CA PHE A 14 32.11 -36.67 -58.74
C PHE A 14 32.89 -37.06 -60.00
N SER A 15 34.22 -37.01 -59.91
CA SER A 15 35.11 -37.41 -61.00
C SER A 15 35.88 -38.65 -60.58
N HIS A 16 35.69 -39.74 -61.31
CA HIS A 16 36.39 -40.99 -61.02
C HIS A 16 37.85 -40.90 -61.47
N SER A 17 38.77 -41.10 -60.53
CA SER A 17 40.22 -41.18 -60.79
C SER A 17 40.78 -42.62 -60.73
N ALA A 18 40.01 -43.56 -60.20
CA ALA A 18 40.35 -44.99 -60.08
C ALA A 18 39.08 -45.86 -60.20
N GLY A 19 39.24 -47.12 -60.64
CA GLY A 19 38.13 -48.09 -60.69
C GLY A 19 37.36 -48.19 -62.01
N CYS A 20 37.47 -47.20 -62.91
CA CYS A 20 36.99 -47.32 -64.29
C CYS A 20 38.09 -47.88 -65.21
N THR A 21 37.76 -48.81 -66.11
CA THR A 21 38.69 -49.37 -67.11
C THR A 21 38.40 -48.92 -68.55
N GLU A 22 37.43 -48.03 -68.74
CA GLU A 22 37.08 -47.52 -70.07
C GLU A 22 38.09 -46.50 -70.61
N PRO A 23 38.33 -46.48 -71.93
CA PRO A 23 39.27 -45.55 -72.54
C PRO A 23 38.72 -44.12 -72.55
N VAL A 24 39.35 -43.22 -71.80
CA VAL A 24 38.98 -41.80 -71.71
C VAL A 24 39.76 -40.98 -72.75
N ALA A 25 39.08 -40.16 -73.54
CA ALA A 25 39.73 -39.22 -74.43
C ALA A 25 40.41 -38.08 -73.65
N ALA A 26 41.52 -37.56 -74.16
CA ALA A 26 42.27 -36.49 -73.49
C ALA A 26 41.37 -35.26 -73.24
N GLY A 27 41.28 -34.83 -71.97
CA GLY A 27 40.50 -33.68 -71.53
C GLY A 27 39.05 -34.00 -71.14
N GLN A 28 38.62 -35.26 -71.15
CA GLN A 28 37.31 -35.66 -70.63
C GLN A 28 37.39 -36.10 -69.16
N VAL A 29 36.39 -35.70 -68.37
CA VAL A 29 36.21 -36.11 -66.98
C VAL A 29 35.18 -37.23 -66.94
N LEU A 30 35.52 -38.35 -66.30
CA LEU A 30 34.61 -39.48 -66.08
C LEU A 30 33.74 -39.20 -64.87
N HIS A 31 32.44 -38.99 -65.10
CA HIS A 31 31.44 -38.80 -64.05
C HIS A 31 30.69 -40.08 -63.67
N TYR A 32 30.87 -41.16 -64.44
CA TYR A 32 30.33 -42.48 -64.17
C TYR A 32 31.25 -43.53 -64.82
N CYS A 33 31.41 -44.70 -64.19
CA CYS A 33 32.13 -45.83 -64.79
C CYS A 33 31.16 -46.77 -65.54
N LEU A 34 31.35 -47.02 -66.84
CA LEU A 34 30.61 -48.07 -67.57
C LEU A 34 31.29 -49.44 -67.56
N GLN A 35 32.61 -49.47 -67.33
CA GLN A 35 33.43 -50.70 -67.31
C GLN A 35 34.46 -50.63 -66.18
N GLY A 36 34.74 -51.77 -65.56
CA GLY A 36 35.68 -51.89 -64.45
C GLY A 36 35.04 -52.53 -63.21
N PRO A 37 35.83 -52.77 -62.14
CA PRO A 37 35.32 -53.34 -60.89
C PRO A 37 34.25 -52.49 -60.22
N ASN A 38 34.25 -51.17 -60.45
CA ASN A 38 33.28 -50.23 -59.84
C ASN A 38 32.30 -49.67 -60.88
N ALA A 39 32.00 -50.44 -61.93
CA ALA A 39 31.11 -50.01 -63.00
C ALA A 39 29.65 -49.99 -62.52
N MET A 40 29.05 -48.80 -62.48
CA MET A 40 27.66 -48.57 -62.05
C MET A 40 27.31 -49.20 -60.70
N ASP A 41 28.29 -49.33 -59.80
CA ASP A 41 28.10 -49.90 -58.47
C ASP A 41 27.78 -48.81 -57.42
N GLU A 42 27.59 -49.24 -56.18
CA GLU A 42 27.25 -48.36 -55.05
C GLU A 42 28.48 -47.68 -54.41
N THR A 43 29.69 -47.86 -54.96
CA THR A 43 30.94 -47.37 -54.36
C THR A 43 31.03 -45.84 -54.36
N TYR A 44 30.41 -45.17 -55.34
CA TYR A 44 30.39 -43.71 -55.46
C TYR A 44 28.96 -43.20 -55.68
N PRO A 45 28.15 -43.08 -54.61
CA PRO A 45 26.73 -42.78 -54.73
C PRO A 45 26.46 -41.34 -55.17
N VAL A 46 25.27 -41.10 -55.73
CA VAL A 46 24.80 -39.75 -56.09
C VAL A 46 24.01 -39.17 -54.93
N TYR A 47 24.48 -38.06 -54.36
CA TYR A 47 23.76 -37.31 -53.35
C TYR A 47 22.80 -36.30 -53.98
N LEU A 48 21.57 -36.27 -53.46
CA LEU A 48 20.57 -35.26 -53.81
C LEU A 48 20.33 -34.39 -52.57
N GLN A 49 20.57 -33.09 -52.69
CA GLN A 49 20.26 -32.13 -51.64
C GLN A 49 19.08 -31.27 -52.10
N THR A 50 18.06 -31.17 -51.26
CA THR A 50 16.94 -30.26 -51.45
C THR A 50 16.88 -29.30 -50.26
N THR A 51 16.64 -28.03 -50.53
CA THR A 51 16.53 -26.98 -49.52
C THR A 51 15.26 -26.20 -49.78
N SER A 52 14.39 -26.10 -48.78
CA SER A 52 13.20 -25.25 -48.85
C SER A 52 13.57 -23.79 -48.59
N GLN A 53 12.77 -22.86 -49.09
CA GLN A 53 12.82 -21.47 -48.62
C GLN A 53 12.36 -21.40 -47.16
N PRO A 54 12.92 -20.49 -46.34
CA PRO A 54 12.41 -20.24 -45.00
C PRO A 54 10.93 -19.83 -45.07
N PHE A 55 10.13 -20.31 -44.12
CA PHE A 55 8.76 -19.85 -43.93
C PHE A 55 8.63 -19.23 -42.54
N SER A 56 7.79 -18.21 -42.42
CA SER A 56 7.53 -17.54 -41.15
C SER A 56 6.51 -18.34 -40.34
N MET A 57 6.80 -18.56 -39.06
CA MET A 57 5.89 -19.17 -38.09
C MET A 57 5.92 -18.32 -36.83
N ARG A 58 4.75 -18.03 -36.22
CA ARG A 58 4.73 -17.35 -34.92
C ARG A 58 5.00 -18.38 -33.83
N PHE A 59 5.89 -18.04 -32.90
CA PHE A 59 6.22 -18.90 -31.77
C PHE A 59 4.98 -19.28 -30.94
N ILE A 60 4.06 -18.33 -30.75
CA ILE A 60 2.77 -18.53 -30.07
C ILE A 60 1.91 -19.60 -30.75
N ASP A 61 1.88 -19.65 -32.08
CA ASP A 61 1.05 -20.62 -32.81
C ASP A 61 1.50 -22.07 -32.52
N ILE A 62 2.80 -22.27 -32.24
CA ILE A 62 3.35 -23.56 -31.82
C ILE A 62 2.82 -23.94 -30.43
N ILE A 63 2.80 -22.98 -29.50
CA ILE A 63 2.33 -23.20 -28.12
C ILE A 63 0.82 -23.48 -28.10
N ILE A 64 0.04 -22.66 -28.80
CA ILE A 64 -1.43 -22.84 -28.91
C ILE A 64 -1.76 -24.21 -29.52
N ALA A 65 -1.02 -24.65 -30.54
CA ALA A 65 -1.24 -25.95 -31.17
C ALA A 65 -0.97 -27.16 -30.25
N GLN A 66 -0.27 -26.97 -29.13
CA GLN A 66 -0.03 -28.00 -28.11
C GLN A 66 -0.98 -27.89 -26.90
N GLY A 67 -1.75 -26.80 -26.80
CA GLY A 67 -2.68 -26.54 -25.71
C GLY A 67 -4.09 -27.10 -25.96
N ASP A 68 -4.90 -27.17 -24.91
CA ASP A 68 -6.32 -27.52 -25.02
C ASP A 68 -7.10 -26.38 -25.68
N GLU A 69 -7.85 -26.67 -26.76
CA GLU A 69 -8.57 -25.69 -27.60
C GLU A 69 -9.51 -24.74 -26.81
N ASN A 70 -10.02 -25.16 -25.65
CA ASN A 70 -10.99 -24.40 -24.82
C ASN A 70 -10.40 -23.75 -23.56
N SER A 71 -9.07 -23.61 -23.46
CA SER A 71 -8.45 -23.00 -22.29
C SER A 71 -8.47 -21.46 -22.34
N THR A 72 -8.65 -20.79 -21.20
CA THR A 72 -8.48 -19.34 -21.04
C THR A 72 -7.08 -18.87 -21.46
N LEU A 73 -6.10 -19.77 -21.39
CA LEU A 73 -4.73 -19.57 -21.88
C LEU A 73 -4.69 -19.30 -23.39
N ASN A 74 -5.50 -19.96 -24.21
CA ASN A 74 -5.53 -19.70 -25.65
C ASN A 74 -6.03 -18.28 -25.95
N GLY A 75 -7.11 -17.85 -25.28
CA GLY A 75 -7.63 -16.49 -25.42
C GLY A 75 -6.62 -15.42 -24.98
N PHE A 76 -5.81 -15.71 -23.95
CA PHE A 76 -4.70 -14.85 -23.56
C PHE A 76 -3.60 -14.82 -24.65
N LEU A 77 -3.12 -15.98 -25.08
CA LEU A 77 -2.03 -16.12 -26.05
C LEU A 77 -2.37 -15.56 -27.44
N GLU A 78 -3.62 -15.63 -27.87
CA GLU A 78 -4.08 -15.06 -29.16
C GLU A 78 -3.85 -13.55 -29.24
N ASN A 79 -3.95 -12.85 -28.10
CA ASN A 79 -3.77 -11.39 -28.00
C ASN A 79 -2.31 -10.96 -27.84
N VAL A 80 -1.38 -11.90 -27.66
CA VAL A 80 0.05 -11.63 -27.49
C VAL A 80 0.70 -11.33 -28.84
N GLN A 81 1.37 -10.18 -28.92
CA GLN A 81 2.14 -9.74 -30.08
C GLN A 81 3.62 -10.11 -29.94
N SER A 82 4.38 -10.03 -31.04
CA SER A 82 5.82 -10.29 -31.00
C SER A 82 6.57 -9.32 -30.07
N THR A 83 6.11 -8.07 -29.99
CA THR A 83 6.66 -7.05 -29.08
C THR A 83 6.39 -7.38 -27.61
N ASP A 84 5.26 -8.03 -27.31
CA ASP A 84 4.93 -8.45 -25.94
C ASP A 84 5.82 -9.64 -25.52
N LEU A 85 6.13 -10.56 -26.44
CA LEU A 85 7.11 -11.63 -26.19
C LEU A 85 8.53 -11.09 -26.04
N GLU A 86 8.91 -10.11 -26.85
CA GLU A 86 10.20 -9.43 -26.73
C GLU A 86 10.35 -8.79 -25.35
N ARG A 87 9.31 -8.09 -24.87
CA ARG A 87 9.26 -7.55 -23.51
C ARG A 87 9.40 -8.63 -22.45
N LEU A 88 8.68 -9.76 -22.58
CA LEU A 88 8.80 -10.88 -21.64
C LEU A 88 10.22 -11.45 -21.58
N MET A 89 10.84 -11.72 -22.73
CA MET A 89 12.21 -12.27 -22.78
C MET A 89 13.23 -11.27 -22.22
N ASN A 90 13.08 -9.98 -22.56
CA ASN A 90 13.93 -8.92 -22.03
C ASN A 90 13.63 -8.59 -20.56
N ALA A 91 12.51 -9.05 -19.99
CA ALA A 91 12.22 -8.93 -18.56
C ALA A 91 13.02 -9.94 -17.69
N GLY A 92 13.93 -10.71 -18.29
CA GLY A 92 14.73 -11.72 -17.59
C GLY A 92 14.14 -13.12 -17.64
N PHE A 93 13.08 -13.35 -18.44
CA PHE A 93 12.58 -14.70 -18.68
C PHE A 93 13.52 -15.47 -19.61
N SER A 94 13.95 -16.65 -19.17
CA SER A 94 14.68 -17.60 -19.99
C SER A 94 13.94 -18.95 -20.06
N LEU A 95 14.15 -19.66 -21.16
CA LEU A 95 13.56 -20.98 -21.40
C LEU A 95 14.66 -21.97 -21.73
N GLU A 96 14.77 -23.02 -20.93
CA GLU A 96 15.61 -24.18 -21.20
C GLU A 96 14.72 -25.39 -21.51
N ALA A 97 14.87 -26.01 -22.67
CA ALA A 97 14.11 -27.20 -23.04
C ALA A 97 15.00 -28.27 -23.65
N VAL A 98 14.95 -29.47 -23.09
CA VAL A 98 15.52 -30.67 -23.69
C VAL A 98 14.39 -31.43 -24.37
N VAL A 99 14.43 -31.49 -25.70
CA VAL A 99 13.50 -32.27 -26.51
C VAL A 99 14.21 -33.53 -26.98
N GLY A 100 13.66 -34.68 -26.62
CA GLY A 100 14.24 -35.96 -26.94
C GLY A 100 14.15 -36.32 -28.42
N GLU A 101 14.76 -37.46 -28.72
CA GLU A 101 14.93 -37.98 -30.07
C GLU A 101 13.62 -38.31 -30.78
N SER A 102 12.51 -38.52 -30.06
CA SER A 102 11.24 -38.92 -30.68
C SER A 102 10.63 -37.83 -31.57
N PHE A 103 10.94 -36.56 -31.30
CA PHE A 103 10.42 -35.42 -32.06
C PHE A 103 10.79 -35.50 -33.55
N LEU A 104 12.08 -35.63 -33.87
CA LEU A 104 12.54 -35.80 -35.25
C LEU A 104 12.17 -37.18 -35.80
N ASN A 105 12.08 -38.20 -34.96
CA ASN A 105 11.67 -39.54 -35.37
C ASN A 105 10.21 -39.61 -35.84
N SER A 106 9.34 -38.72 -35.38
CA SER A 106 7.96 -38.60 -35.85
C SER A 106 7.83 -38.21 -37.34
N ILE A 107 8.87 -37.57 -37.91
CA ILE A 107 8.91 -37.22 -39.32
C ILE A 107 9.18 -38.48 -40.14
N ASP A 108 8.16 -38.94 -40.85
CA ASP A 108 8.23 -40.12 -41.70
C ASP A 108 9.07 -39.86 -42.96
N LEU A 109 10.22 -40.53 -43.04
CA LEU A 109 11.13 -40.50 -44.20
C LEU A 109 11.05 -41.81 -45.02
N SER A 110 10.14 -42.73 -44.70
CA SER A 110 10.08 -44.07 -45.32
C SER A 110 9.81 -44.05 -46.83
N GLY A 111 9.27 -42.95 -47.35
CA GLY A 111 9.05 -42.71 -48.79
C GLY A 111 10.25 -42.15 -49.54
N LEU A 112 11.37 -41.86 -48.86
CA LEU A 112 12.59 -41.31 -49.45
C LEU A 112 13.70 -42.37 -49.48
N PRO A 113 14.68 -42.26 -50.41
CA PRO A 113 15.95 -42.97 -50.29
C PRO A 113 16.62 -42.68 -48.93
N PRO A 114 17.61 -43.46 -48.49
CA PRO A 114 18.35 -43.16 -47.25
C PRO A 114 18.78 -41.70 -47.24
N ALA A 115 18.22 -40.93 -46.31
CA ALA A 115 18.29 -39.48 -46.31
C ALA A 115 18.46 -38.98 -44.88
N ASP A 116 19.37 -38.01 -44.75
CA ASP A 116 19.50 -37.21 -43.54
C ASP A 116 18.59 -35.99 -43.66
N LEU A 117 17.97 -35.61 -42.55
CA LEU A 117 17.13 -34.42 -42.47
C LEU A 117 17.80 -33.40 -41.56
N THR A 118 17.97 -32.18 -42.06
CA THR A 118 18.39 -31.02 -41.27
C THR A 118 17.27 -30.00 -41.24
N VAL A 119 16.85 -29.60 -40.03
CA VAL A 119 15.89 -28.52 -39.82
C VAL A 119 16.63 -27.37 -39.15
N GLU A 120 16.58 -26.20 -39.79
CA GLU A 120 17.18 -24.97 -39.26
C GLU A 120 16.05 -24.01 -38.87
N ILE A 121 16.01 -23.63 -37.59
CA ILE A 121 15.08 -22.65 -37.03
C ILE A 121 15.85 -21.35 -36.86
N VAL A 122 15.46 -20.32 -37.61
CA VAL A 122 16.02 -18.98 -37.47
C VAL A 122 15.25 -18.24 -36.39
N LEU A 123 15.96 -17.81 -35.33
CA LEU A 123 15.36 -17.08 -34.23
C LEU A 123 15.04 -15.64 -34.64
N PRO A 124 14.00 -15.03 -34.04
CA PRO A 124 13.73 -13.61 -34.18
C PRO A 124 14.91 -12.76 -33.69
N ASN A 125 15.00 -11.52 -34.15
CA ASN A 125 16.06 -10.57 -33.81
C ASN A 125 15.98 -10.01 -32.38
N TRP A 126 15.15 -10.57 -31.51
CA TRP A 126 14.98 -10.20 -30.09
C TRP A 126 15.21 -11.38 -29.15
N VAL A 127 15.45 -12.60 -29.68
CA VAL A 127 15.82 -13.80 -28.91
C VAL A 127 17.19 -14.29 -29.37
N THR A 128 17.97 -14.76 -28.42
CA THR A 128 19.21 -15.51 -28.70
C THR A 128 19.23 -16.80 -27.91
N THR A 129 20.04 -17.76 -28.37
CA THR A 129 20.45 -18.85 -27.49
C THR A 129 21.45 -18.37 -26.44
N VAL A 130 21.62 -19.13 -25.36
CA VAL A 130 22.65 -18.84 -24.33
C VAL A 130 24.07 -18.83 -24.92
N ASP A 131 24.31 -19.60 -26.00
CA ASP A 131 25.58 -19.59 -26.73
C ASP A 131 25.74 -18.39 -27.67
N GLY A 132 24.76 -17.48 -27.72
CA GLY A 132 24.79 -16.28 -28.56
C GLY A 132 24.46 -16.53 -30.04
N THR A 133 23.88 -17.69 -30.37
CA THR A 133 23.49 -18.03 -31.74
C THR A 133 22.06 -17.60 -32.04
N SER A 134 21.81 -17.19 -33.29
CA SER A 134 20.49 -16.81 -33.79
C SER A 134 19.79 -17.95 -34.55
N THR A 135 20.32 -19.18 -34.49
CA THR A 135 19.84 -20.32 -35.25
C THR A 135 19.95 -21.60 -34.43
N ILE A 136 18.89 -22.40 -34.45
CA ILE A 136 18.85 -23.74 -33.86
C ILE A 136 18.86 -24.76 -35.00
N VAL A 137 19.78 -25.72 -34.95
CA VAL A 137 19.94 -26.74 -36.00
C VAL A 137 19.65 -28.12 -35.42
N LEU A 138 18.72 -28.82 -36.07
CA LEU A 138 18.26 -30.16 -35.73
C LEU A 138 18.69 -31.12 -36.83
N THR A 139 19.29 -32.26 -36.47
CA THR A 139 19.74 -33.26 -37.44
C THR A 139 19.21 -34.65 -37.11
N LYS A 140 18.58 -35.29 -38.09
CA LYS A 140 18.21 -36.71 -38.06
C LYS A 140 19.06 -37.43 -39.10
N SER A 141 19.92 -38.33 -38.65
CA SER A 141 20.70 -39.20 -39.53
C SER A 141 20.09 -40.59 -39.64
N ILE A 142 20.54 -41.38 -40.62
CA ILE A 142 20.05 -42.74 -40.87
C ILE A 142 20.20 -43.67 -39.66
N GLU A 143 21.22 -43.49 -38.83
CA GLU A 143 21.54 -44.38 -37.70
C GLU A 143 21.19 -43.79 -36.33
N SER A 144 20.96 -42.47 -36.24
CA SER A 144 20.73 -41.78 -34.97
C SER A 144 19.97 -40.48 -35.13
N SER A 145 19.09 -40.20 -34.17
CA SER A 145 18.49 -38.89 -33.97
C SER A 145 19.29 -38.12 -32.92
N SER A 146 19.51 -36.82 -33.10
CA SER A 146 20.04 -35.98 -32.01
C SER A 146 18.91 -35.51 -31.10
N SER A 147 19.12 -35.54 -29.79
CA SER A 147 18.31 -34.76 -28.85
C SER A 147 18.58 -33.26 -29.06
N LEU A 148 17.54 -32.43 -28.94
CA LEU A 148 17.66 -30.98 -28.95
C LEU A 148 17.83 -30.46 -27.54
N ASP A 149 18.90 -29.71 -27.31
CA ASP A 149 19.03 -28.82 -26.15
C ASP A 149 18.76 -27.39 -26.62
N LEU A 150 17.66 -26.83 -26.13
CA LEU A 150 17.19 -25.50 -26.46
C LEU A 150 17.40 -24.64 -25.22
N SER A 151 18.12 -23.54 -25.36
CA SER A 151 18.14 -22.50 -24.34
C SER A 151 17.89 -21.17 -25.03
N LEU A 152 16.92 -20.39 -24.57
CA LEU A 152 16.48 -19.13 -25.15
C LEU A 152 16.44 -18.04 -24.09
N THR A 153 16.92 -16.86 -24.44
CA THR A 153 16.85 -15.64 -23.60
C THR A 153 16.70 -14.39 -24.46
N GLY A 154 16.30 -13.27 -23.85
CA GLY A 154 16.26 -11.97 -24.51
C GLY A 154 17.67 -11.48 -24.89
N LEU A 155 17.75 -10.51 -25.81
CA LEU A 155 19.04 -9.91 -26.18
C LEU A 155 19.62 -9.02 -25.09
N ASN A 156 18.74 -8.35 -24.34
CA ASN A 156 19.10 -7.47 -23.24
C ASN A 156 18.22 -7.82 -22.03
N PRO A 157 18.48 -8.96 -21.36
CA PRO A 157 17.70 -9.35 -20.20
C PRO A 157 17.88 -8.34 -19.07
N TYR A 158 16.77 -7.98 -18.45
CA TYR A 158 16.69 -7.19 -17.24
C TYR A 158 17.48 -7.87 -16.12
N ASP A 159 18.30 -7.07 -15.43
CA ASP A 159 19.11 -7.50 -14.30
C ASP A 159 18.49 -6.93 -13.02
N TRP A 160 17.92 -7.82 -12.21
CA TRP A 160 17.32 -7.44 -10.94
C TRP A 160 18.35 -7.19 -9.84
N GLU A 161 19.63 -7.59 -10.01
CA GLU A 161 20.66 -7.44 -8.98
C GLU A 161 21.23 -6.01 -8.88
N HIS A 162 20.35 -5.02 -8.84
CA HIS A 162 20.70 -3.61 -8.69
C HIS A 162 19.95 -2.96 -7.53
N GLU A 163 20.54 -1.88 -7.00
CA GLU A 163 19.97 -1.09 -5.91
C GLU A 163 18.94 -0.09 -6.44
N ILE A 164 17.80 0.01 -5.75
CA ILE A 164 16.78 1.03 -6.03
C ILE A 164 16.92 2.13 -5.00
N THR A 165 17.02 3.37 -5.46
CA THR A 165 17.09 4.54 -4.59
C THR A 165 15.88 5.43 -4.76
N ASN A 166 15.39 6.00 -3.67
CA ASN A 166 14.34 7.02 -3.73
C ASN A 166 14.89 8.38 -4.19
N ASP A 167 13.98 9.36 -4.34
CA ASP A 167 14.28 10.74 -4.75
C ASP A 167 15.34 11.45 -3.87
N ASP A 168 15.46 11.04 -2.60
CA ASP A 168 16.45 11.57 -1.65
C ASP A 168 17.84 10.90 -1.80
N GLY A 169 18.00 9.99 -2.76
CA GLY A 169 19.21 9.21 -3.01
C GLY A 169 19.48 8.14 -1.95
N ARG A 170 18.46 7.72 -1.19
CA ARG A 170 18.59 6.65 -0.20
C ARG A 170 18.22 5.33 -0.82
N VAL A 171 19.00 4.29 -0.51
CA VAL A 171 18.72 2.92 -0.92
C VAL A 171 17.44 2.43 -0.24
N VAL A 172 16.43 2.14 -1.05
CA VAL A 172 15.14 1.57 -0.65
C VAL A 172 15.23 0.05 -0.67
N CYS A 173 15.86 -0.48 -1.72
CA CYS A 173 16.08 -1.91 -1.93
C CYS A 173 17.53 -2.18 -2.31
N TYR A 174 18.10 -3.20 -1.67
CA TYR A 174 19.45 -3.65 -1.93
C TYR A 174 19.49 -4.55 -3.16
N ALA A 175 20.66 -4.63 -3.81
CA ALA A 175 20.89 -5.46 -4.98
C ALA A 175 20.60 -6.96 -4.76
N ASN A 176 20.67 -7.46 -3.52
CA ASN A 176 20.40 -8.87 -3.19
C ASN A 176 18.95 -9.14 -2.75
N GLN A 177 18.04 -8.19 -3.00
CA GLN A 177 16.61 -8.34 -2.66
C GLN A 177 15.81 -8.57 -3.95
N SER A 178 15.41 -9.83 -4.16
CA SER A 178 14.60 -10.28 -5.30
C SER A 178 13.20 -9.64 -5.27
N THR A 179 12.61 -9.52 -4.08
CA THR A 179 11.38 -8.75 -3.82
C THR A 179 11.70 -7.39 -3.22
N CYS A 180 11.17 -6.32 -3.81
CA CYS A 180 11.37 -4.94 -3.37
C CYS A 180 10.02 -4.22 -3.22
N VAL A 181 9.69 -3.89 -1.98
CA VAL A 181 8.47 -3.16 -1.62
C VAL A 181 8.79 -2.05 -0.63
N GLU A 182 8.48 -0.82 -1.00
CA GLU A 182 8.62 0.36 -0.15
C GLU A 182 7.28 0.75 0.48
N SER A 183 7.33 1.19 1.73
CA SER A 183 6.21 1.77 2.46
C SER A 183 6.53 3.22 2.85
N ASP A 184 5.69 4.16 2.45
CA ASP A 184 5.72 5.56 2.92
C ASP A 184 4.43 5.84 3.68
N VAL A 185 4.52 5.99 5.00
CA VAL A 185 3.37 6.23 5.87
C VAL A 185 3.49 7.60 6.51
N LYS A 186 2.48 8.43 6.36
CA LYS A 186 2.39 9.80 6.89
C LYS A 186 1.13 9.93 7.73
N PHE A 187 1.33 9.97 9.05
CA PHE A 187 0.27 10.20 10.02
C PHE A 187 0.33 11.65 10.54
N ASP A 188 -0.75 12.41 10.35
CA ASP A 188 -0.90 13.76 10.88
C ASP A 188 -1.89 13.72 12.06
N LEU A 189 -1.38 13.85 13.28
CA LEU A 189 -2.19 14.13 14.45
C LEU A 189 -2.34 15.64 14.62
N SER A 190 -3.43 16.17 14.11
CA SER A 190 -3.67 17.62 14.05
C SER A 190 -4.05 18.20 15.41
N LYS A 191 -4.98 17.57 16.12
CA LYS A 191 -5.52 18.04 17.41
C LYS A 191 -6.02 16.89 18.26
N VAL A 192 -5.93 17.03 19.58
CA VAL A 192 -6.58 16.15 20.56
C VAL A 192 -7.29 17.03 21.58
N ASN A 193 -8.62 16.97 21.62
CA ASN A 193 -9.44 17.75 22.52
C ASN A 193 -10.03 16.85 23.61
N PHE A 194 -9.91 17.28 24.86
CA PHE A 194 -10.58 16.65 26.00
C PHE A 194 -11.83 17.46 26.36
N ASN A 195 -13.00 16.85 26.26
CA ASN A 195 -14.28 17.44 26.61
C ASN A 195 -14.67 16.98 28.02
N GLU A 196 -14.33 17.78 29.02
CA GLU A 196 -14.52 17.43 30.44
C GLU A 196 -16.00 17.18 30.81
N TRP A 197 -16.92 17.96 30.24
CA TRP A 197 -18.34 17.93 30.59
C TRP A 197 -19.12 16.78 29.97
N SER A 198 -18.68 16.30 28.81
CA SER A 198 -19.27 15.16 28.09
C SER A 198 -18.47 13.87 28.25
N ALA A 199 -17.42 13.88 29.09
CA ALA A 199 -16.51 12.76 29.26
C ALA A 199 -16.06 12.12 27.94
N SER A 200 -15.65 12.98 26.99
CA SER A 200 -15.27 12.53 25.65
C SER A 200 -13.93 13.12 25.19
N ILE A 201 -13.26 12.40 24.30
CA ILE A 201 -12.02 12.78 23.63
C ILE A 201 -12.35 12.95 22.15
N SER A 202 -12.09 14.11 21.58
CA SER A 202 -12.18 14.35 20.14
C SER A 202 -10.79 14.40 19.53
N VAL A 203 -10.51 13.52 18.58
CA VAL A 203 -9.21 13.39 17.91
C VAL A 203 -9.36 13.83 16.46
N THR A 204 -8.54 14.79 16.03
CA THR A 204 -8.45 15.18 14.62
C THR A 204 -7.17 14.61 14.02
N MET A 205 -7.31 13.72 13.04
CA MET A 205 -6.19 13.06 12.37
C MET A 205 -6.35 13.01 10.84
N ALA A 206 -5.25 12.76 10.13
CA ALA A 206 -5.22 12.35 8.74
C ALA A 206 -4.13 11.29 8.56
N LEU A 207 -4.31 10.39 7.59
CA LEU A 207 -3.33 9.35 7.24
C LEU A 207 -3.16 9.34 5.73
N GLU A 208 -1.93 9.34 5.25
CA GLU A 208 -1.58 9.02 3.87
C GLU A 208 -0.56 7.89 3.91
N ALA A 209 -0.85 6.79 3.26
CA ALA A 209 -0.02 5.61 3.20
C ALA A 209 0.16 5.19 1.74
N LYS A 210 1.39 4.88 1.35
CA LYS A 210 1.74 4.40 0.02
C LYS A 210 2.57 3.14 0.15
N LEU A 211 2.23 2.14 -0.65
CA LEU A 211 3.01 0.92 -0.83
C LEU A 211 3.44 0.88 -2.30
N SER A 212 4.75 1.00 -2.54
CA SER A 212 5.34 1.01 -3.87
C SER A 212 6.00 -0.34 -4.13
N ILE A 213 5.50 -1.06 -5.13
CA ILE A 213 6.00 -2.37 -5.54
C ILE A 213 6.87 -2.18 -6.77
N TYR A 214 8.18 -2.36 -6.63
CA TYR A 214 9.13 -2.24 -7.73
C TYR A 214 9.36 -3.59 -8.41
N ARG A 215 9.59 -4.65 -7.63
CA ARG A 215 9.74 -6.02 -8.15
C ARG A 215 9.32 -7.09 -7.15
N VAL A 216 8.93 -8.25 -7.66
CA VAL A 216 8.49 -9.41 -6.89
C VAL A 216 9.36 -10.62 -7.22
N GLY A 217 10.14 -11.10 -6.25
CA GLY A 217 10.98 -12.29 -6.38
C GLY A 217 10.18 -13.58 -6.27
N PHE A 218 10.66 -14.65 -6.89
CA PHE A 218 10.07 -15.99 -6.77
C PHE A 218 11.01 -16.96 -6.06
N VAL A 219 10.42 -17.84 -5.24
CA VAL A 219 11.16 -18.97 -4.66
C VAL A 219 11.58 -19.91 -5.79
N ASP A 220 12.87 -20.26 -5.81
CA ASP A 220 13.56 -21.10 -6.81
C ASP A 220 13.57 -20.57 -8.25
N GLY A 221 12.78 -19.54 -8.59
CA GLY A 221 12.74 -18.85 -9.89
C GLY A 221 12.45 -19.72 -11.11
N GLN A 222 12.36 -21.05 -10.96
CA GLN A 222 12.37 -22.03 -12.05
C GLN A 222 11.12 -22.90 -11.99
N ARG A 223 10.44 -23.03 -13.12
CA ARG A 223 9.27 -23.90 -13.28
C ARG A 223 9.50 -24.85 -14.45
N CYS A 224 9.58 -26.14 -14.13
CA CYS A 224 9.81 -27.20 -15.11
C CYS A 224 8.55 -28.02 -15.37
N HIS A 225 8.26 -28.23 -16.65
CA HIS A 225 7.37 -29.26 -17.15
C HIS A 225 8.19 -30.49 -17.58
N ASN A 226 7.83 -31.66 -17.06
CA ASN A 226 8.44 -32.94 -17.41
C ASN A 226 7.41 -33.83 -18.10
N GLY A 227 7.54 -33.98 -19.42
CA GLY A 227 6.80 -34.94 -20.23
C GLY A 227 7.64 -36.21 -20.52
N THR A 228 7.07 -37.13 -21.28
CA THR A 228 7.70 -38.44 -21.58
C THR A 228 8.99 -38.31 -22.40
N ASP A 229 9.11 -37.27 -23.24
CA ASP A 229 10.29 -37.04 -24.09
C ASP A 229 10.64 -35.54 -24.21
N ILE A 230 10.11 -34.70 -23.29
CA ILE A 230 10.36 -33.26 -23.26
C ILE A 230 10.54 -32.85 -21.80
N ARG A 231 11.63 -32.14 -21.50
CA ARG A 231 11.81 -31.40 -20.24
C ARG A 231 11.97 -29.93 -20.58
N ALA A 232 11.01 -29.09 -20.24
CA ALA A 232 11.07 -27.65 -20.48
C ALA A 232 10.99 -26.91 -19.14
N CYS A 233 11.92 -26.00 -18.89
CA CYS A 233 12.04 -25.21 -17.68
C CYS A 233 12.07 -23.73 -18.06
N GLY A 234 11.07 -22.96 -17.62
CA GLY A 234 11.15 -21.51 -17.61
C GLY A 234 11.88 -21.04 -16.35
N GLN A 235 12.76 -20.06 -16.47
CA GLN A 235 13.43 -19.42 -15.34
C GLN A 235 13.19 -17.92 -15.37
N MET A 236 12.98 -17.37 -14.18
CA MET A 236 12.76 -15.96 -13.93
C MET A 236 12.81 -15.72 -12.42
N GLU A 237 13.81 -14.97 -11.98
CA GLU A 237 14.12 -14.82 -10.56
C GLU A 237 13.31 -13.70 -9.90
N ALA A 238 13.07 -12.61 -10.62
CA ALA A 238 12.28 -11.49 -10.16
C ALA A 238 11.38 -10.92 -11.27
N PHE A 239 10.18 -10.51 -10.88
CA PHE A 239 9.17 -9.90 -11.73
C PHE A 239 9.24 -8.38 -11.57
N PRO A 240 9.73 -7.62 -12.57
CA PRO A 240 9.71 -6.17 -12.51
C PRO A 240 8.27 -5.62 -12.64
N SER A 241 8.03 -4.43 -12.11
CA SER A 241 6.73 -3.74 -12.16
C SER A 241 6.21 -3.58 -13.59
N ASP A 242 7.07 -3.29 -14.57
CA ASP A 242 6.68 -3.18 -15.97
C ASP A 242 6.13 -4.49 -16.56
N LEU A 243 6.58 -5.64 -16.06
CA LEU A 243 6.04 -6.92 -16.50
C LEU A 243 4.64 -7.16 -15.92
N LEU A 244 4.36 -6.71 -14.69
CA LEU A 244 3.00 -6.70 -14.13
C LEU A 244 2.09 -5.78 -14.97
N ARG A 245 2.58 -4.61 -15.37
CA ARG A 245 1.86 -3.71 -16.30
C ARG A 245 1.56 -4.39 -17.63
N LEU A 246 2.49 -5.18 -18.16
CA LEU A 246 2.29 -5.93 -19.39
C LEU A 246 1.16 -6.95 -19.26
N ILE A 247 1.08 -7.68 -18.15
CA ILE A 247 -0.01 -8.64 -17.90
C ILE A 247 -1.36 -7.91 -17.87
N ILE A 248 -1.44 -6.79 -17.15
CA ILE A 248 -2.68 -5.99 -17.06
C ILE A 248 -3.07 -5.45 -18.45
N ASP A 249 -2.11 -4.99 -19.24
CA ASP A 249 -2.34 -4.50 -20.60
C ASP A 249 -2.80 -5.63 -21.54
N LEU A 250 -2.19 -6.81 -21.47
CA LEU A 250 -2.59 -7.99 -22.25
C LEU A 250 -4.01 -8.44 -21.89
N SER A 251 -4.33 -8.53 -20.60
CA SER A 251 -5.68 -8.85 -20.12
C SER A 251 -6.70 -7.81 -20.59
N SER A 252 -6.34 -6.52 -20.62
CA SER A 252 -7.19 -5.44 -21.14
C SER A 252 -7.48 -5.52 -22.65
N ARG A 253 -6.72 -6.33 -23.40
CA ARG A 253 -6.93 -6.56 -24.84
C ARG A 253 -7.83 -7.77 -25.12
N MET A 254 -8.11 -8.60 -24.12
CA MET A 254 -8.93 -9.81 -24.27
C MET A 254 -10.42 -9.45 -24.40
N ASP A 255 -11.16 -10.25 -25.16
CA ASP A 255 -12.63 -10.13 -25.24
C ASP A 255 -13.30 -10.41 -23.89
N ASP A 256 -12.72 -11.33 -23.12
CA ASP A 256 -13.13 -11.68 -21.76
C ASP A 256 -11.89 -11.57 -20.85
N PRO A 257 -11.70 -10.42 -20.16
CA PRO A 257 -10.51 -10.18 -19.36
C PRO A 257 -10.31 -11.18 -18.23
N LEU A 258 -9.07 -11.34 -17.78
CA LEU A 258 -8.77 -12.19 -16.63
C LEU A 258 -9.43 -11.61 -15.38
N GLY A 259 -10.25 -12.40 -14.69
CA GLY A 259 -10.89 -11.93 -13.48
C GLY A 259 -11.42 -13.05 -12.57
N THR A 260 -11.77 -12.65 -11.35
CA THR A 260 -12.42 -13.50 -10.35
C THR A 260 -13.26 -12.63 -9.43
N THR A 261 -14.22 -13.24 -8.74
CA THR A 261 -15.05 -12.59 -7.74
C THR A 261 -14.74 -13.15 -6.36
N VAL A 262 -14.74 -12.30 -5.34
CA VAL A 262 -14.46 -12.68 -3.95
C VAL A 262 -15.58 -12.16 -3.06
N GLU A 263 -16.26 -13.07 -2.36
CA GLU A 263 -17.31 -12.72 -1.40
C GLU A 263 -16.73 -12.03 -0.14
N LEU A 264 -17.47 -11.08 0.41
CA LEU A 264 -17.06 -10.37 1.63
C LEU A 264 -17.30 -11.21 2.89
N PRO A 265 -16.26 -11.49 3.71
CA PRO A 265 -16.36 -12.46 4.80
C PRO A 265 -17.32 -12.02 5.93
N TRP A 266 -17.47 -10.72 6.18
CA TRP A 266 -18.41 -10.21 7.21
C TRP A 266 -19.87 -10.21 6.75
N CYS A 267 -20.13 -10.31 5.45
CA CYS A 267 -21.48 -10.46 4.89
C CYS A 267 -21.97 -11.91 4.85
N ALA A 268 -21.08 -12.87 5.11
CA ALA A 268 -21.42 -14.28 5.23
C ALA A 268 -22.13 -14.62 6.56
N ASN A 269 -22.03 -13.76 7.58
CA ASN A 269 -22.67 -13.96 8.88
C ASN A 269 -23.98 -13.15 8.98
N GLU A 270 -25.13 -13.82 9.04
CA GLU A 270 -26.45 -13.18 9.10
C GLU A 270 -26.63 -12.26 10.33
N ASP A 271 -25.98 -12.56 11.46
CA ASP A 271 -26.11 -11.76 12.70
C ASP A 271 -25.33 -10.43 12.63
N LEU A 272 -24.29 -10.37 11.80
CA LEU A 272 -23.47 -9.16 11.63
C LEU A 272 -23.88 -8.34 10.39
N LYS A 273 -24.56 -8.98 9.44
CA LYS A 273 -24.98 -8.37 8.18
C LYS A 273 -25.87 -7.14 8.34
N GLU A 274 -26.62 -7.03 9.43
CA GLU A 274 -27.46 -5.85 9.72
C GLU A 274 -26.66 -4.56 9.94
N TYR A 275 -25.39 -4.67 10.32
CA TYR A 275 -24.52 -3.53 10.62
C TYR A 275 -23.70 -3.05 9.41
N PHE A 276 -23.79 -3.71 8.25
CA PHE A 276 -23.01 -3.37 7.05
C PHE A 276 -23.94 -3.00 5.89
N ASP A 277 -23.71 -1.84 5.26
CA ASP A 277 -24.51 -1.37 4.14
C ASP A 277 -24.06 -1.98 2.80
N ASP A 278 -22.79 -2.36 2.68
CA ASP A 278 -22.19 -2.93 1.45
C ASP A 278 -21.86 -4.42 1.61
N CYS A 279 -22.60 -5.25 0.89
CA CYS A 279 -22.41 -6.70 0.83
C CYS A 279 -22.33 -7.25 -0.59
N ASP A 280 -22.04 -6.43 -1.60
CA ASP A 280 -21.72 -7.00 -2.91
C ASP A 280 -20.29 -7.53 -2.93
N ASP A 281 -20.06 -8.52 -3.78
CA ASP A 281 -18.76 -9.15 -3.91
C ASP A 281 -17.70 -8.20 -4.50
N LEU A 282 -16.44 -8.46 -4.15
CA LEU A 282 -15.29 -7.81 -4.78
C LEU A 282 -15.02 -8.47 -6.13
N GLU A 283 -15.24 -7.72 -7.20
CA GLU A 283 -14.85 -8.10 -8.55
C GLU A 283 -13.40 -7.70 -8.81
N LEU A 284 -12.54 -8.71 -8.98
CA LEU A 284 -11.17 -8.53 -9.45
C LEU A 284 -11.16 -8.76 -10.95
N GLU A 285 -11.06 -7.69 -11.72
CA GLU A 285 -10.82 -7.75 -13.15
C GLU A 285 -9.42 -7.19 -13.41
N ALA A 286 -8.51 -8.00 -13.95
CA ALA A 286 -7.11 -7.66 -14.19
C ALA A 286 -6.94 -6.76 -15.43
N THR A 287 -7.78 -5.73 -15.56
CA THR A 287 -7.64 -4.64 -16.52
C THR A 287 -7.24 -3.38 -15.80
N ARG A 288 -6.77 -2.37 -16.54
CA ARG A 288 -6.40 -1.07 -15.93
C ARG A 288 -7.57 -0.43 -15.19
N GLN A 289 -8.77 -0.53 -15.76
CA GLN A 289 -9.97 0.03 -15.13
C GLN A 289 -10.47 -0.87 -14.01
N GLY A 290 -10.51 -2.19 -14.22
CA GLY A 290 -10.88 -3.17 -13.20
C GLY A 290 -10.03 -3.08 -11.94
N MET A 291 -8.70 -2.91 -12.06
CA MET A 291 -7.81 -2.71 -10.92
C MET A 291 -8.05 -1.38 -10.19
N LYS A 292 -8.37 -0.30 -10.92
CA LYS A 292 -8.74 1.00 -10.32
C LYS A 292 -10.08 0.94 -9.59
N ASP A 293 -11.05 0.24 -10.17
CA ASP A 293 -12.37 0.05 -9.59
C ASP A 293 -12.30 -0.86 -8.36
N LEU A 294 -11.53 -1.95 -8.42
CA LEU A 294 -11.24 -2.81 -7.27
C LEU A 294 -10.56 -2.02 -6.16
N ALA A 295 -9.50 -1.26 -6.47
CA ALA A 295 -8.81 -0.44 -5.49
C ALA A 295 -9.78 0.55 -4.84
N LYS A 296 -10.62 1.25 -5.61
CA LYS A 296 -11.63 2.16 -5.07
C LYS A 296 -12.65 1.43 -4.19
N ARG A 297 -13.16 0.28 -4.66
CA ARG A 297 -14.16 -0.53 -3.95
C ARG A 297 -13.62 -1.04 -2.61
N MET A 298 -12.35 -1.43 -2.55
CA MET A 298 -11.71 -1.84 -1.30
C MET A 298 -11.81 -0.73 -0.22
N GLY A 299 -11.66 0.54 -0.60
CA GLY A 299 -11.77 1.67 0.33
C GLY A 299 -13.20 1.89 0.81
N GLU A 300 -14.18 1.77 -0.09
CA GLU A 300 -15.61 1.88 0.21
C GLU A 300 -16.05 0.76 1.17
N VAL A 301 -15.71 -0.48 0.84
CA VAL A 301 -16.03 -1.69 1.61
C VAL A 301 -15.37 -1.70 2.98
N VAL A 302 -14.09 -1.30 3.09
CA VAL A 302 -13.42 -1.19 4.40
C VAL A 302 -13.99 -0.03 5.20
N THR A 303 -14.37 1.10 4.57
CA THR A 303 -15.05 2.21 5.27
C THR A 303 -16.37 1.76 5.88
N ASP A 304 -17.19 1.04 5.10
CA ASP A 304 -18.45 0.46 5.56
C ASP A 304 -18.23 -0.51 6.72
N GLY A 305 -17.26 -1.42 6.58
CA GLY A 305 -16.86 -2.34 7.65
C GLY A 305 -16.49 -1.63 8.96
N ILE A 306 -15.83 -0.47 8.88
CA ILE A 306 -15.43 0.31 10.07
C ILE A 306 -16.62 1.00 10.72
N HIS A 307 -17.55 1.54 9.94
CA HIS A 307 -18.78 2.10 10.47
C HIS A 307 -19.63 1.02 11.15
N GLY A 308 -19.84 -0.12 10.49
CA GLY A 308 -20.61 -1.22 11.04
C GLY A 308 -20.02 -1.81 12.32
N LEU A 309 -18.70 -2.02 12.37
CA LEU A 309 -18.02 -2.45 13.59
C LEU A 309 -18.11 -1.38 14.70
N GLY A 310 -18.08 -0.09 14.35
CA GLY A 310 -18.30 0.99 15.30
C GLY A 310 -19.67 0.91 15.96
N GLU A 311 -20.72 0.64 15.18
CA GLU A 311 -22.08 0.43 15.71
C GLU A 311 -22.19 -0.83 16.58
N VAL A 312 -21.49 -1.91 16.22
CA VAL A 312 -21.42 -3.13 17.06
C VAL A 312 -20.81 -2.81 18.42
N VAL A 313 -19.71 -2.04 18.46
CA VAL A 313 -19.04 -1.65 19.70
C VAL A 313 -19.89 -0.69 20.54
N GLU A 314 -20.63 0.23 19.92
CA GLU A 314 -21.54 1.14 20.64
C GLU A 314 -22.74 0.41 21.25
N ASN A 315 -23.23 -0.66 20.59
CA ASN A 315 -24.36 -1.46 21.05
C ASN A 315 -23.97 -2.59 22.01
N ASP A 316 -22.68 -2.85 22.23
CA ASP A 316 -22.20 -3.88 23.15
C ASP A 316 -22.24 -3.36 24.62
N PRO A 317 -23.08 -3.95 25.49
CA PRO A 317 -23.17 -3.54 26.89
C PRO A 317 -21.91 -3.81 27.72
N GLU A 318 -20.95 -4.59 27.21
CA GLU A 318 -19.65 -4.82 27.86
C GLU A 318 -18.55 -3.87 27.33
N SER A 319 -18.85 -3.03 26.33
CA SER A 319 -17.90 -2.08 25.77
C SER A 319 -17.64 -0.90 26.72
N PRO A 320 -16.37 -0.49 26.93
CA PRO A 320 -16.05 0.72 27.69
C PRO A 320 -16.37 2.01 26.92
N PHE A 321 -16.74 1.92 25.64
CA PHE A 321 -17.06 3.06 24.78
C PHE A 321 -18.55 3.06 24.45
N ALA A 322 -19.26 4.08 24.95
CA ALA A 322 -20.70 4.25 24.71
C ALA A 322 -21.00 5.32 23.64
N VAL A 323 -19.97 6.03 23.15
CA VAL A 323 -20.10 6.98 22.05
C VAL A 323 -18.91 6.77 21.11
N MET A 324 -19.18 6.30 19.89
CA MET A 324 -18.19 6.11 18.84
C MET A 324 -18.71 6.68 17.50
N ASP A 325 -18.63 8.01 17.33
CA ASP A 325 -19.03 8.65 16.07
C ASP A 325 -17.90 8.53 15.03
N LEU A 326 -18.01 7.51 14.17
CA LEU A 326 -17.13 7.29 13.02
C LEU A 326 -17.75 7.78 11.71
N SER A 327 -18.91 8.45 11.70
CA SER A 327 -19.63 8.83 10.47
C SER A 327 -18.85 9.70 9.47
N ARG A 328 -17.77 10.33 9.94
CA ARG A 328 -16.87 11.17 9.14
C ARG A 328 -15.66 10.42 8.61
N PHE A 329 -15.45 9.20 9.06
CA PHE A 329 -14.34 8.36 8.68
C PHE A 329 -14.54 7.88 7.24
N GLU A 330 -13.50 7.99 6.42
CA GLU A 330 -13.54 7.60 5.02
C GLU A 330 -12.15 7.08 4.68
N ILE A 331 -12.07 5.86 4.17
CA ILE A 331 -10.83 5.32 3.60
C ILE A 331 -10.94 5.46 2.09
N ARG A 332 -9.98 6.18 1.51
CA ARG A 332 -9.81 6.27 0.07
C ARG A 332 -8.60 5.46 -0.33
N THR A 333 -8.81 4.48 -1.19
CA THR A 333 -7.75 3.67 -1.76
C THR A 333 -7.66 3.89 -3.26
N ALA A 334 -6.45 3.84 -3.79
CA ALA A 334 -6.20 3.96 -5.22
C ALA A 334 -4.97 3.15 -5.62
N ILE A 335 -4.88 2.86 -6.91
CA ILE A 335 -3.72 2.23 -7.55
C ILE A 335 -3.25 3.11 -8.69
N ASP A 336 -1.95 3.40 -8.71
CA ASP A 336 -1.27 4.20 -9.72
C ASP A 336 -0.07 3.42 -10.29
N GLY A 337 0.47 3.89 -11.43
CA GLY A 337 1.61 3.25 -12.08
C GLY A 337 1.25 1.93 -12.76
N ILE A 338 0.04 1.83 -13.31
CA ILE A 338 -0.48 0.65 -14.03
C ILE A 338 -0.75 0.95 -15.52
N GLU A 339 -0.18 2.04 -16.02
CA GLU A 339 -0.19 2.38 -17.42
C GLU A 339 0.52 1.30 -18.26
N ALA A 340 0.23 1.27 -19.56
CA ALA A 340 0.88 0.30 -20.44
C ALA A 340 2.40 0.51 -20.40
N PRO A 341 3.20 -0.58 -20.30
CA PRO A 341 4.63 -0.45 -20.12
C PRO A 341 5.31 0.09 -21.37
N ASP A 342 6.46 0.69 -21.17
CA ASP A 342 7.35 1.16 -22.24
C ASP A 342 7.99 0.00 -23.01
N GLU A 343 8.78 0.30 -24.03
CA GLU A 343 9.47 -0.72 -24.83
C GLU A 343 10.54 -1.47 -24.02
N LEU A 344 11.21 -0.77 -23.09
CA LEU A 344 12.12 -1.35 -22.12
C LEU A 344 11.34 -1.77 -20.88
N VAL A 345 11.54 -3.00 -20.43
CA VAL A 345 10.95 -3.50 -19.18
C VAL A 345 11.95 -3.28 -18.05
N SER A 346 11.55 -2.56 -17.02
CA SER A 346 12.35 -2.25 -15.85
C SER A 346 11.50 -2.25 -14.57
N ASP A 347 12.15 -2.14 -13.42
CA ASP A 347 11.55 -1.86 -12.13
C ASP A 347 11.73 -0.41 -11.70
N ASP A 348 12.17 0.50 -12.59
CA ASP A 348 12.40 1.92 -12.27
C ASP A 348 11.15 2.64 -11.74
N GLU A 349 9.97 2.29 -12.25
CA GLU A 349 8.70 2.89 -11.84
C GLU A 349 7.83 1.86 -11.09
N PRO A 350 7.51 2.09 -9.82
CA PRO A 350 6.72 1.14 -9.04
C PRO A 350 5.23 1.18 -9.40
N ILE A 351 4.53 0.09 -9.09
CA ILE A 351 3.07 0.11 -8.91
C ILE A 351 2.80 0.62 -7.50
N VAL A 352 1.99 1.69 -7.39
CA VAL A 352 1.75 2.35 -6.10
C VAL A 352 0.33 2.08 -5.65
N LEU A 353 0.19 1.37 -4.53
CA LEU A 353 -1.07 1.26 -3.80
C LEU A 353 -1.11 2.36 -2.76
N SER A 354 -2.14 3.21 -2.80
CA SER A 354 -2.30 4.29 -1.84
C SER A 354 -3.55 4.09 -0.99
N LEU A 355 -3.43 4.45 0.29
CA LEU A 355 -4.51 4.51 1.26
C LEU A 355 -4.47 5.89 1.92
N THR A 356 -5.57 6.63 1.83
CA THR A 356 -5.71 7.96 2.40
C THR A 356 -6.93 8.02 3.29
N ILE A 357 -6.72 8.37 4.55
CA ILE A 357 -7.78 8.85 5.43
C ILE A 357 -7.69 10.38 5.39
N PRO A 358 -8.68 11.08 4.80
CA PRO A 358 -8.68 12.52 4.78
C PRO A 358 -8.72 13.06 6.22
N LYS A 359 -8.55 14.38 6.37
CA LYS A 359 -8.60 14.97 7.70
C LYS A 359 -9.99 14.81 8.31
N VAL A 360 -10.07 13.98 9.33
CA VAL A 360 -11.31 13.62 10.03
C VAL A 360 -11.20 13.94 11.51
N GLU A 361 -12.34 14.21 12.13
CA GLU A 361 -12.49 14.35 13.57
C GLU A 361 -13.46 13.28 14.04
N PHE A 362 -13.02 12.40 14.93
CA PHE A 362 -13.87 11.41 15.58
C PHE A 362 -13.87 11.64 17.07
N THR A 363 -14.96 11.25 17.73
CA THR A 363 -15.14 11.43 19.17
C THR A 363 -15.37 10.09 19.84
N LEU A 364 -14.58 9.81 20.87
CA LEU A 364 -14.70 8.65 21.74
C LEU A 364 -15.19 9.13 23.11
N GLY A 365 -16.26 8.55 23.65
CA GLY A 365 -16.80 8.95 24.95
C GLY A 365 -17.42 7.81 25.75
N THR A 366 -17.67 8.07 27.02
CA THR A 366 -18.37 7.15 27.93
C THR A 366 -19.61 7.82 28.51
N GLU A 367 -20.61 7.02 28.85
CA GLU A 367 -21.81 7.51 29.55
C GLU A 367 -21.56 7.74 31.06
N SER A 368 -20.61 7.02 31.65
CA SER A 368 -20.35 6.94 33.09
C SER A 368 -19.31 7.95 33.63
N GLY A 369 -18.56 8.61 32.75
CA GLY A 369 -17.53 9.59 33.11
C GLY A 369 -16.08 9.10 32.96
N TRP A 370 -15.11 9.96 33.30
CA TRP A 370 -13.67 9.70 33.14
C TRP A 370 -13.10 8.60 34.06
N GLU A 371 -13.85 8.17 35.08
CA GLU A 371 -13.41 7.15 36.04
C GLU A 371 -13.25 5.79 35.35
N GLU A 372 -14.21 5.40 34.49
CA GLU A 372 -14.20 4.11 33.77
C GLU A 372 -13.07 4.06 32.71
N LEU A 373 -12.85 5.14 31.95
CA LEU A 373 -11.72 5.25 31.01
C LEU A 373 -10.34 5.20 31.69
N SER A 374 -10.27 5.59 32.96
CA SER A 374 -9.01 5.61 33.72
C SER A 374 -8.70 4.27 34.37
N GLU A 375 -9.68 3.39 34.52
CA GLU A 375 -9.53 2.03 35.03
C GLU A 375 -9.32 1.01 33.90
N THR A 376 -9.72 1.32 32.67
CA THR A 376 -9.42 0.51 31.49
C THR A 376 -7.90 0.45 31.28
N ASN A 377 -7.37 -0.76 31.13
CA ASN A 377 -5.97 -0.95 30.82
C ASN A 377 -5.73 -0.47 29.38
N PRO A 378 -4.67 0.33 29.10
CA PRO A 378 -4.40 0.81 27.73
C PRO A 378 -4.24 -0.35 26.73
N GLU A 379 -3.79 -1.51 27.21
CA GLU A 379 -3.62 -2.74 26.44
C GLU A 379 -4.95 -3.39 26.00
N ASP A 380 -6.08 -3.00 26.60
CA ASP A 380 -7.43 -3.46 26.25
C ASP A 380 -8.09 -2.57 25.18
N ILE A 381 -7.53 -1.38 24.90
CA ILE A 381 -7.95 -0.50 23.80
C ILE A 381 -7.28 -0.97 22.51
N GLN A 382 -7.64 -2.16 22.07
CA GLN A 382 -7.17 -2.71 20.79
C GLN A 382 -8.19 -2.40 19.73
N LEU A 383 -7.95 -1.35 18.94
CA LEU A 383 -8.65 -1.15 17.68
C LEU A 383 -8.03 -2.13 16.67
N SER A 384 -8.40 -3.40 16.75
CA SER A 384 -8.02 -4.46 15.80
C SER A 384 -8.81 -4.27 14.50
N LEU A 385 -8.58 -3.14 13.85
CA LEU A 385 -9.04 -2.86 12.50
C LEU A 385 -7.96 -3.38 11.56
N VAL A 386 -8.36 -4.22 10.60
CA VAL A 386 -7.56 -4.79 9.50
C VAL A 386 -6.80 -6.09 9.85
N THR A 387 -6.65 -6.94 8.84
CA THR A 387 -6.05 -8.30 8.83
C THR A 387 -4.54 -8.32 9.15
N SER A 388 -4.05 -9.47 9.61
CA SER A 388 -2.72 -9.70 10.20
C SER A 388 -1.49 -9.21 9.40
N SER A 389 -1.58 -9.11 8.08
CA SER A 389 -0.49 -8.64 7.22
C SER A 389 -0.39 -7.10 7.16
N ILE A 390 -1.52 -6.39 7.12
CA ILE A 390 -1.59 -4.91 7.14
C ILE A 390 -1.44 -4.39 8.59
N GLN A 391 -1.79 -5.20 9.59
CA GLN A 391 -1.60 -4.87 11.01
C GLN A 391 -0.17 -4.44 11.35
N SER A 392 0.87 -5.09 10.81
CA SER A 392 2.26 -4.81 11.23
C SER A 392 2.75 -3.40 10.86
N VAL A 393 2.35 -2.90 9.69
CA VAL A 393 2.77 -1.59 9.12
C VAL A 393 1.98 -0.44 9.75
N PHE A 394 0.68 -0.64 10.00
CA PHE A 394 -0.24 0.45 10.37
C PHE A 394 -0.65 0.46 11.85
N HIS A 395 -0.65 -0.69 12.54
CA HIS A 395 -1.12 -0.79 13.94
C HIS A 395 -0.08 -0.28 14.95
N ARG A 396 1.20 -0.59 14.76
CA ARG A 396 2.28 -0.20 15.68
C ARG A 396 2.41 1.32 15.86
N PRO A 397 2.36 2.13 14.78
CA PRO A 397 2.23 3.59 14.85
C PRO A 397 1.13 4.10 15.79
N VAL A 398 -0.08 3.54 15.66
CA VAL A 398 -1.28 3.97 16.39
C VAL A 398 -1.23 3.49 17.84
N GLN A 399 -0.81 2.23 18.08
CA GLN A 399 -0.57 1.70 19.41
C GLN A 399 0.46 2.53 20.17
N MET A 400 1.58 2.88 19.53
CA MET A 400 2.60 3.72 20.13
C MET A 400 2.06 5.11 20.49
N ALA A 401 1.27 5.73 19.62
CA ALA A 401 0.63 7.01 19.92
C ALA A 401 -0.34 6.90 21.11
N ALA A 402 -1.16 5.83 21.17
CA ALA A 402 -2.09 5.56 22.25
C ALA A 402 -1.38 5.29 23.59
N ASP A 403 -0.29 4.51 23.58
CA ASP A 403 0.53 4.22 24.75
C ASP A 403 1.20 5.48 25.31
N VAL A 404 1.69 6.36 24.42
CA VAL A 404 2.28 7.64 24.81
C VAL A 404 1.23 8.60 25.39
N LEU A 405 0.05 8.66 24.78
CA LEU A 405 -1.07 9.47 25.26
C LEU A 405 -1.58 9.01 26.63
N THR A 406 -1.78 7.70 26.82
CA THR A 406 -2.33 7.12 28.06
C THR A 406 -1.33 7.17 29.22
N LYS A 407 -0.05 6.79 28.98
CA LYS A 407 1.01 6.86 30.00
C LYS A 407 1.35 8.31 30.36
N GLY A 408 1.29 9.23 29.39
CA GLY A 408 1.55 10.67 29.58
C GLY A 408 0.61 11.40 30.54
N LEU A 409 -0.60 10.87 30.77
CA LEU A 409 -1.62 11.52 31.60
C LEU A 409 -1.46 11.28 33.12
N ARG A 410 -0.61 10.32 33.56
CA ARG A 410 -0.60 9.84 34.96
C ARG A 410 0.56 10.33 35.85
N GLY A 411 1.56 11.07 35.34
CA GLY A 411 2.78 11.33 36.12
C GLY A 411 3.64 12.54 35.73
N SER A 412 3.04 13.72 35.62
CA SER A 412 3.79 14.89 35.14
C SER A 412 4.12 15.93 36.21
N LEU A 413 5.32 16.51 36.12
CA LEU A 413 5.74 17.70 36.87
C LEU A 413 5.74 18.93 35.96
N ILE A 414 5.31 20.07 36.52
CA ILE A 414 5.17 21.33 35.81
C ILE A 414 6.52 22.07 35.78
N GLY A 415 7.10 22.22 34.58
CA GLY A 415 8.29 23.02 34.32
C GLY A 415 7.99 24.42 33.75
N SER A 416 9.02 25.24 33.54
CA SER A 416 8.88 26.56 32.92
C SER A 416 8.49 26.50 31.44
N ASP A 417 8.91 25.45 30.73
CA ASP A 417 8.65 25.24 29.29
C ASP A 417 7.41 24.36 29.02
N GLY A 418 6.66 24.03 30.07
CA GLY A 418 5.44 23.23 30.00
C GLY A 418 5.53 21.94 30.82
N LEU A 419 4.80 20.93 30.37
CA LEU A 419 4.70 19.61 30.96
C LEU A 419 5.67 18.66 30.24
N SER A 420 6.49 17.91 30.97
CA SER A 420 7.35 16.87 30.38
C SER A 420 7.07 15.52 31.03
N TYR A 421 6.96 14.47 30.22
CA TYR A 421 6.76 13.09 30.67
C TYR A 421 7.72 12.12 29.95
N PRO A 422 8.49 11.31 30.70
CA PRO A 422 8.71 11.35 32.15
C PRO A 422 9.42 12.67 32.53
N PRO A 423 9.34 13.12 33.80
CA PRO A 423 9.97 14.37 34.21
C PRO A 423 11.49 14.34 33.99
N THR A 424 12.12 15.51 33.85
CA THR A 424 13.51 15.64 33.39
C THR A 424 14.56 14.95 34.27
N ASN A 425 14.21 14.67 35.52
CA ASN A 425 15.02 13.97 36.52
C ASN A 425 14.84 12.45 36.52
N GLU A 426 13.95 11.91 35.68
CA GLU A 426 13.71 10.49 35.48
C GLU A 426 14.20 10.05 34.10
N GLU A 427 14.41 8.75 33.93
CA GLU A 427 14.81 8.16 32.65
C GLU A 427 13.73 8.40 31.59
N SER A 428 14.16 8.64 30.34
CA SER A 428 13.27 8.78 29.19
C SER A 428 12.44 7.51 28.97
N ILE A 429 11.31 7.62 28.28
CA ILE A 429 10.57 6.44 27.84
C ILE A 429 11.47 5.70 26.85
N THR A 430 11.72 4.43 27.12
CA THR A 430 12.38 3.50 26.20
C THR A 430 11.33 2.57 25.61
N LEU A 431 11.10 2.68 24.31
CA LEU A 431 10.31 1.74 23.54
C LEU A 431 11.28 0.82 22.80
N SER A 432 11.37 -0.42 23.24
CA SER A 432 12.04 -1.45 22.45
C SER A 432 11.06 -1.99 21.43
N THR A 433 11.44 -2.03 20.17
CA THR A 433 10.61 -2.67 19.14
C THR A 433 10.55 -4.20 19.31
N GLY A 434 11.46 -4.78 20.11
CA GLY A 434 11.73 -6.22 20.11
C GLY A 434 12.31 -6.69 18.76
N PRO A 435 12.48 -8.01 18.56
CA PRO A 435 12.76 -8.55 17.24
C PRO A 435 11.55 -8.27 16.34
N VAL A 436 11.71 -7.32 15.43
CA VAL A 436 10.74 -7.02 14.39
C VAL A 436 11.19 -7.75 13.15
N ASP A 437 10.29 -8.57 12.63
CA ASP A 437 10.43 -9.14 11.31
C ASP A 437 9.48 -8.39 10.36
N THR A 438 10.05 -7.76 9.35
CA THR A 438 9.31 -7.06 8.29
C THR A 438 9.07 -7.96 7.08
N THR A 439 9.50 -9.22 7.14
CA THR A 439 9.20 -10.19 6.08
C THR A 439 7.71 -10.46 6.04
N MET A 440 7.16 -10.40 4.83
CA MET A 440 5.81 -10.79 4.54
C MET A 440 5.68 -12.31 4.75
N PRO A 441 4.56 -12.78 5.32
CA PRO A 441 4.34 -14.19 5.52
C PRO A 441 4.38 -14.92 4.18
N THR A 442 5.28 -15.89 4.05
CA THR A 442 5.41 -16.76 2.89
C THR A 442 4.57 -18.02 3.02
N THR A 443 3.73 -18.15 4.05
CA THR A 443 2.86 -19.31 4.23
C THR A 443 1.43 -18.86 4.46
N VAL A 444 0.50 -19.47 3.74
CA VAL A 444 -0.94 -19.26 3.92
C VAL A 444 -1.52 -20.54 4.49
N ALA A 445 -2.05 -20.46 5.71
CA ALA A 445 -2.76 -21.58 6.33
C ALA A 445 -4.10 -21.78 5.61
N THR A 446 -4.29 -22.95 5.00
CA THR A 446 -5.55 -23.34 4.37
C THR A 446 -6.17 -24.52 5.11
N GLU A 447 -7.46 -24.80 4.88
CA GLU A 447 -8.15 -25.98 5.44
C GLU A 447 -7.47 -27.31 5.05
N TYR A 448 -6.65 -27.30 3.99
CA TYR A 448 -5.92 -28.46 3.47
C TYR A 448 -4.45 -28.52 3.89
N GLY A 449 -3.98 -27.61 4.75
CA GLY A 449 -2.60 -27.49 5.22
C GLY A 449 -1.96 -26.14 4.89
N ASP A 450 -0.75 -25.92 5.39
CA ASP A 450 0.04 -24.72 5.08
C ASP A 450 0.52 -24.79 3.63
N VAL A 451 0.23 -23.74 2.85
CA VAL A 451 0.68 -23.60 1.47
C VAL A 451 1.76 -22.54 1.43
N ASP A 452 2.97 -22.93 1.02
CA ASP A 452 4.07 -22.01 0.79
C ASP A 452 3.77 -21.12 -0.43
N SER A 453 3.94 -19.82 -0.23
CA SER A 453 3.82 -18.77 -1.24
C SER A 453 4.89 -18.97 -2.31
N PRO A 454 4.55 -18.80 -3.59
CA PRO A 454 5.54 -18.82 -4.67
C PRO A 454 6.45 -17.58 -4.65
N ILE A 455 6.10 -16.55 -3.88
CA ILE A 455 6.84 -15.28 -3.78
C ILE A 455 7.94 -15.44 -2.73
N ASP A 456 9.17 -15.07 -3.12
CA ASP A 456 10.31 -15.01 -2.20
C ASP A 456 10.06 -13.92 -1.16
N GLY A 457 10.34 -14.23 0.11
CA GLY A 457 9.93 -13.45 1.27
C GLY A 457 10.24 -11.96 1.11
N ALA A 458 9.19 -11.14 1.09
CA ALA A 458 9.32 -9.71 0.87
C ALA A 458 9.51 -8.99 2.20
N ALA A 459 10.66 -8.36 2.44
CA ALA A 459 10.77 -7.42 3.54
C ALA A 459 10.28 -6.03 3.10
N TYR A 460 9.30 -5.46 3.78
CA TYR A 460 8.95 -4.05 3.53
C TYR A 460 9.92 -3.12 4.26
N SER A 461 10.29 -2.02 3.62
CA SER A 461 11.11 -0.96 4.20
C SER A 461 10.49 0.40 3.95
N GLY A 462 10.94 1.42 4.68
CA GLY A 462 10.61 2.81 4.33
C GLY A 462 10.20 3.70 5.50
N PRO A 463 9.92 4.99 5.23
CA PRO A 463 9.68 5.98 6.25
C PRO A 463 8.26 5.92 6.84
N ILE A 464 8.17 5.91 8.16
CA ILE A 464 6.95 6.18 8.92
C ILE A 464 7.10 7.55 9.58
N THR A 465 6.28 8.49 9.14
CA THR A 465 6.30 9.89 9.53
C THR A 465 5.10 10.24 10.40
N PHE A 466 5.35 10.80 11.58
CA PHE A 466 4.34 11.25 12.53
C PHE A 466 4.45 12.76 12.73
N THR A 467 3.38 13.48 12.42
CA THR A 467 3.30 14.92 12.67
C THR A 467 2.45 15.21 13.90
N LEU A 468 3.04 15.84 14.91
CA LEU A 468 2.43 16.09 16.22
C LEU A 468 1.59 17.40 16.24
N PRO A 469 0.62 17.53 17.16
CA PRO A 469 -0.11 18.78 17.36
C PRO A 469 0.80 19.94 17.77
N ARG A 470 0.38 21.17 17.48
CA ARG A 470 1.11 22.37 17.92
C ARG A 470 1.22 22.42 19.43
N GLY A 471 2.43 22.57 19.94
CA GLY A 471 2.70 22.62 21.38
C GLY A 471 2.90 21.26 22.02
N VAL A 472 2.83 20.16 21.27
CA VAL A 472 3.33 18.85 21.69
C VAL A 472 4.61 18.56 20.89
N LYS A 473 5.69 18.19 21.59
CA LYS A 473 6.98 17.83 20.99
C LYS A 473 7.56 16.60 21.69
N LEU A 474 8.26 15.75 20.97
CA LEU A 474 9.21 14.78 21.51
C LEU A 474 10.59 15.43 21.64
N VAL A 475 11.18 15.32 22.82
CA VAL A 475 12.55 15.77 23.14
C VAL A 475 13.37 14.57 23.60
N ASP A 476 14.70 14.73 23.60
CA ASP A 476 15.64 13.65 23.93
C ASP A 476 15.42 12.38 23.10
N VAL A 477 15.02 12.55 21.83
CA VAL A 477 14.77 11.41 20.94
C VAL A 477 16.09 10.83 20.48
N SER A 478 16.34 9.56 20.78
CA SER A 478 17.46 8.82 20.22
C SER A 478 17.06 7.39 19.88
N SER A 479 17.60 6.88 18.78
CA SER A 479 17.43 5.50 18.31
C SER A 479 18.79 4.82 18.37
N SER A 480 18.82 3.58 18.84
CA SER A 480 20.05 2.79 18.91
C SER A 480 20.64 2.51 17.53
N ALA A 481 19.79 2.38 16.51
CA ALA A 481 20.15 2.18 15.11
C ALA A 481 20.34 3.49 14.32
N GLY A 482 19.94 4.63 14.87
CA GLY A 482 20.02 5.94 14.19
C GLY A 482 18.93 6.17 13.14
N ASN A 483 17.83 5.41 13.20
CA ASN A 483 16.77 5.40 12.18
C ASN A 483 15.75 6.53 12.34
N VAL A 484 16.00 7.51 13.22
CA VAL A 484 15.05 8.58 13.55
C VAL A 484 15.55 9.92 13.05
N VAL A 485 14.68 10.63 12.34
CA VAL A 485 14.91 12.00 11.89
C VAL A 485 13.81 12.90 12.45
N LEU A 486 14.21 13.98 13.13
CA LEU A 486 13.31 15.01 13.62
C LEU A 486 13.36 16.21 12.69
N THR A 487 12.19 16.66 12.25
CA THR A 487 12.03 17.91 11.51
C THR A 487 10.94 18.77 12.16
N GLU A 488 10.92 20.07 11.87
CA GLU A 488 9.87 20.98 12.33
C GLU A 488 9.30 21.72 11.12
N ASP A 489 8.01 21.52 10.86
CA ASP A 489 7.28 22.19 9.79
C ASP A 489 6.08 22.96 10.34
N GLY A 490 5.93 24.23 9.94
CA GLY A 490 4.80 25.07 10.34
C GLY A 490 4.58 25.24 11.85
N GLY A 491 5.63 25.08 12.67
CA GLY A 491 5.59 25.12 14.14
C GLY A 491 5.04 23.85 14.80
N ARG A 492 4.98 22.75 14.04
CA ARG A 492 4.66 21.39 14.48
C ARG A 492 5.88 20.51 14.27
N GLN A 493 6.12 19.59 15.20
CA GLN A 493 7.22 18.65 15.05
C GLN A 493 6.78 17.44 14.23
N THR A 494 7.65 17.01 13.33
CA THR A 494 7.50 15.83 12.51
C THR A 494 8.62 14.84 12.84
N VAL A 495 8.24 13.62 13.17
CA VAL A 495 9.13 12.53 13.59
C VAL A 495 9.07 11.48 12.50
N THR A 496 10.17 11.26 11.79
CA THR A 496 10.26 10.22 10.76
C THR A 496 11.14 9.09 11.27
N TYR A 497 10.57 7.90 11.39
CA TYR A 497 11.27 6.67 11.69
C TYR A 497 11.41 5.85 10.41
N VAL A 498 12.62 5.47 10.02
CA VAL A 498 12.86 4.66 8.82
C VAL A 498 12.93 3.20 9.22
N VAL A 499 11.99 2.39 8.73
CA VAL A 499 11.96 0.95 8.97
C VAL A 499 12.97 0.27 8.04
N PRO A 500 14.00 -0.41 8.57
CA PRO A 500 14.92 -1.19 7.75
C PRO A 500 14.27 -2.52 7.32
N PRO A 501 14.66 -3.08 6.16
CA PRO A 501 14.16 -4.37 5.71
C PRO A 501 14.75 -5.53 6.53
N GLY A 502 13.96 -6.58 6.73
CA GLY A 502 14.33 -7.83 7.38
C GLY A 502 14.10 -7.83 8.89
N GLU A 503 14.86 -8.68 9.59
CA GLU A 503 14.88 -8.75 11.04
C GLU A 503 15.71 -7.59 11.62
N PHE A 504 15.09 -6.80 12.49
CA PHE A 504 15.80 -5.74 13.23
C PHE A 504 15.29 -5.61 14.65
N SER A 505 16.11 -4.96 15.47
CA SER A 505 15.73 -4.53 16.83
C SER A 505 16.26 -3.12 17.00
N ASP A 506 15.38 -2.20 17.41
CA ASP A 506 15.77 -0.84 17.74
C ASP A 506 15.16 -0.43 19.08
N ASP A 507 15.97 0.24 19.89
CA ASP A 507 15.52 0.87 21.13
C ASP A 507 15.35 2.37 20.87
N LEU A 508 14.09 2.80 20.83
CA LEU A 508 13.71 4.19 20.70
C LEU A 508 13.56 4.81 22.09
N THR A 509 14.35 5.83 22.37
CA THR A 509 14.25 6.62 23.60
C THR A 509 13.66 7.98 23.28
N PHE A 510 12.70 8.46 24.08
CA PHE A 510 12.11 9.79 23.90
C PHE A 510 11.45 10.30 25.18
N ARG A 511 11.19 11.61 25.21
CA ARG A 511 10.40 12.29 26.24
C ARG A 511 9.34 13.16 25.59
N LEU A 512 8.11 13.06 26.08
CA LEU A 512 7.01 13.90 25.62
C LEU A 512 7.08 15.26 26.34
N GLN A 513 7.07 16.35 25.59
CA GLN A 513 6.98 17.73 26.09
C GLN A 513 5.71 18.40 25.54
N VAL A 514 4.79 18.75 26.43
CA VAL A 514 3.59 19.52 26.15
C VAL A 514 3.79 20.95 26.64
N GLY A 515 4.04 21.87 25.72
CA GLY A 515 4.25 23.28 26.01
C GLY A 515 2.98 24.00 26.52
N TRP A 516 3.17 25.07 27.27
CA TRP A 516 2.06 25.90 27.80
C TRP A 516 1.10 26.42 26.73
N LEU A 517 1.59 26.63 25.52
CA LEU A 517 0.76 27.06 24.39
C LEU A 517 -0.38 26.06 24.11
N TYR A 518 -0.11 24.75 24.24
CA TYR A 518 -1.11 23.70 24.06
C TYR A 518 -2.23 23.82 25.12
N PHE A 519 -1.85 23.93 26.40
CA PHE A 519 -2.80 24.12 27.50
C PHE A 519 -3.61 25.41 27.37
N LEU A 520 -2.98 26.51 26.96
CA LEU A 520 -3.69 27.77 26.75
C LEU A 520 -4.72 27.67 25.63
N ILE A 521 -4.39 26.97 24.53
CA ILE A 521 -5.35 26.73 23.44
C ILE A 521 -6.51 25.86 23.93
N GLN A 522 -6.24 24.83 24.73
CA GLN A 522 -7.27 23.90 25.21
C GLN A 522 -8.19 24.52 26.26
N PHE A 523 -7.63 25.31 27.19
CA PHE A 523 -8.34 25.76 28.39
C PHE A 523 -8.68 27.26 28.41
N TRP A 524 -8.51 28.02 27.32
CA TRP A 524 -8.72 29.49 27.33
C TRP A 524 -10.13 29.93 27.76
N VAL A 525 -11.15 29.08 27.56
CA VAL A 525 -12.55 29.36 27.89
C VAL A 525 -12.74 29.57 29.40
N TYR A 526 -12.07 28.78 30.25
CA TYR A 526 -12.17 28.86 31.71
C TYR A 526 -11.70 30.22 32.28
N PRO A 527 -10.47 30.70 32.02
CA PRO A 527 -10.05 32.02 32.46
C PRO A 527 -10.87 33.12 31.81
N ALA A 528 -11.34 32.97 30.56
CA ALA A 528 -12.23 33.96 29.92
C ALA A 528 -13.56 34.13 30.69
N ILE A 529 -14.18 33.03 31.13
CA ILE A 529 -15.39 33.06 31.97
C ILE A 529 -15.10 33.74 33.30
N VAL A 530 -13.98 33.40 33.95
CA VAL A 530 -13.56 34.03 35.21
C VAL A 530 -13.35 35.53 35.01
N PHE A 531 -12.65 35.97 33.96
CA PHE A 531 -12.46 37.38 33.64
C PHE A 531 -13.79 38.11 33.37
N LEU A 532 -14.74 37.45 32.70
CA LEU A 532 -16.08 38.00 32.44
C LEU A 532 -16.86 38.18 33.76
N LEU A 533 -16.83 37.18 34.64
CA LEU A 533 -17.42 37.27 35.98
C LEU A 533 -16.76 38.36 36.83
N LEU A 534 -15.43 38.50 36.77
CA LEU A 534 -14.66 39.54 37.46
C LEU A 534 -15.02 40.93 36.92
N ALA A 535 -15.12 41.09 35.60
CA ALA A 535 -15.55 42.32 34.95
C ALA A 535 -16.99 42.69 35.36
N MET A 536 -17.90 41.71 35.41
CA MET A 536 -19.27 41.92 35.90
C MET A 536 -19.30 42.30 37.38
N PHE A 537 -18.49 41.65 38.23
CA PHE A 537 -18.37 41.95 39.65
C PHE A 537 -17.82 43.38 39.86
N VAL A 538 -16.78 43.77 39.13
CA VAL A 538 -16.22 45.13 39.15
C VAL A 538 -17.23 46.14 38.66
N ARG A 539 -17.97 45.86 37.57
CA ARG A 539 -19.05 46.71 37.05
C ARG A 539 -20.17 46.87 38.09
N ARG A 540 -20.58 45.80 38.77
CA ARG A 540 -21.58 45.80 39.84
C ARG A 540 -21.10 46.61 41.05
N ARG A 541 -19.83 46.48 41.46
CA ARG A 541 -19.22 47.30 42.51
C ARG A 541 -19.14 48.77 42.12
N ARG A 542 -18.73 49.08 40.89
CA ARG A 542 -18.69 50.46 40.36
C ARG A 542 -20.10 51.07 40.29
N ALA A 543 -21.11 50.32 39.85
CA ALA A 543 -22.50 50.75 39.84
C ALA A 543 -23.04 51.00 41.26
N LYS A 544 -22.75 50.11 42.23
CA LYS A 544 -23.10 50.33 43.65
C LYS A 544 -22.40 51.55 44.22
N LYS A 545 -21.11 51.77 43.93
CA LYS A 545 -20.37 52.97 44.36
C LYS A 545 -20.94 54.25 43.72
N LYS A 546 -21.29 54.23 42.42
CA LYS A 546 -21.98 55.36 41.76
C LYS A 546 -23.35 55.65 42.39
N ARG A 547 -24.17 54.63 42.64
CA ARG A 547 -25.46 54.79 43.35
C ARG A 547 -25.29 55.38 44.75
N LYS A 548 -24.31 54.90 45.54
CA LYS A 548 -24.00 55.46 46.87
C LYS A 548 -23.51 56.90 46.81
N LYS A 549 -22.66 57.25 45.83
CA LYS A 549 -22.22 58.63 45.60
C LYS A 549 -23.37 59.55 45.19
N ASN A 550 -24.27 59.09 44.32
CA ASN A 550 -25.45 59.85 43.92
C ASN A 550 -26.44 60.05 45.09
N VAL A 551 -26.62 59.05 45.96
CA VAL A 551 -27.44 59.18 47.18
C VAL A 551 -26.80 60.16 48.19
N MET A 552 -25.48 60.15 48.34
CA MET A 552 -24.75 61.11 49.20
C MET A 552 -24.79 62.53 48.63
N ALA A 553 -24.63 62.68 47.31
CA ALA A 553 -24.78 63.97 46.62
C ALA A 553 -26.22 64.50 46.70
N ASN A 554 -27.23 63.64 46.57
CA ASN A 554 -28.64 64.01 46.79
C ASN A 554 -28.92 64.38 48.25
N ARG A 555 -28.28 63.73 49.24
CA ARG A 555 -28.36 64.12 50.65
C ARG A 555 -27.69 65.47 50.91
N GLN A 556 -26.53 65.75 50.32
CA GLN A 556 -25.88 67.07 50.40
C GLN A 556 -26.69 68.16 49.67
N ALA A 557 -27.32 67.84 48.55
CA ALA A 557 -28.24 68.76 47.86
C ALA A 557 -29.54 69.00 48.66
N ALA A 558 -30.03 68.01 49.40
CA ALA A 558 -31.17 68.17 50.31
C ALA A 558 -30.81 69.00 51.55
N ILE A 559 -29.59 68.89 52.08
CA ILE A 559 -29.08 69.72 53.18
C ILE A 559 -28.86 71.17 52.71
N ASN A 560 -28.36 71.37 51.48
CA ASN A 560 -28.25 72.71 50.87
C ASN A 560 -29.61 73.31 50.51
N LYS A 561 -30.67 72.50 50.31
CA LYS A 561 -32.06 72.97 50.20
C LYS A 561 -32.71 73.34 51.53
N ALA A 562 -32.11 72.93 52.66
CA ALA A 562 -32.60 73.25 54.02
C ALA A 562 -31.97 74.53 54.60
N GLN A 563 -31.12 75.23 53.85
CA GLN A 563 -30.77 76.63 54.11
C GLN A 563 -31.65 77.52 53.23
N LEU A 564 -32.89 77.72 53.67
CA LEU A 564 -33.80 78.73 53.11
C LEU A 564 -33.21 80.11 53.42
N GLY A 565 -32.98 80.91 52.38
CA GLY A 565 -32.66 82.32 52.52
C GLY A 565 -33.92 83.16 52.76
N ASP A 566 -33.77 84.24 53.51
CA ASP A 566 -34.81 85.16 54.03
C ASP A 566 -35.72 85.88 53.00
N HIS A 567 -35.78 85.43 51.74
CA HIS A 567 -36.49 86.12 50.66
C HIS A 567 -37.78 85.42 50.17
N GLU A 568 -38.16 84.27 50.73
CA GLU A 568 -39.39 83.56 50.33
C GLU A 568 -40.59 83.74 51.31
N PHE A 569 -40.49 84.65 52.28
CA PHE A 569 -41.61 84.98 53.19
C PHE A 569 -42.57 86.06 52.66
N ALA A 570 -42.37 86.58 51.45
CA ALA A 570 -43.18 87.68 50.91
C ALA A 570 -44.38 87.25 50.05
N ASP A 571 -44.55 85.96 49.74
CA ASP A 571 -45.60 85.49 48.79
C ASP A 571 -46.76 84.72 49.46
N LEU A 572 -46.89 84.84 50.79
CA LEU A 572 -47.89 84.11 51.59
C LEU A 572 -48.99 85.00 52.20
N VAL A 573 -49.22 86.19 51.65
CA VAL A 573 -50.31 87.07 52.11
C VAL A 573 -51.31 87.32 50.98
N GLY A 574 -52.27 86.40 50.87
CA GLY A 574 -53.57 86.67 50.27
C GLY A 574 -53.94 85.77 49.10
N PHE A 575 -54.69 84.69 49.36
CA PHE A 575 -56.13 84.71 49.14
C PHE A 575 -56.77 83.38 49.60
N SER A 576 -58.02 83.53 50.02
CA SER A 576 -58.88 82.61 50.75
C SER A 576 -59.47 81.47 49.91
N SER A 577 -59.73 80.34 50.60
CA SER A 577 -60.60 79.24 50.18
C SER A 577 -62.05 79.68 49.97
N PRO A 578 -62.89 78.86 49.30
CA PRO A 578 -63.85 78.10 50.11
C PRO A 578 -64.26 76.73 49.50
N ALA A 579 -64.18 75.67 50.30
CA ALA A 579 -65.24 74.65 50.44
C ALA A 579 -64.84 73.66 51.54
N LEU A 580 -65.30 73.96 52.76
CA LEU A 580 -65.27 73.11 53.93
C LEU A 580 -66.28 71.95 53.80
N ARG A 581 -65.88 70.75 54.27
CA ARG A 581 -66.61 69.88 55.24
C ARG A 581 -65.85 68.56 55.40
N HIS A 582 -65.83 67.84 56.51
CA HIS A 582 -65.89 68.02 57.97
C HIS A 582 -65.71 66.58 58.53
N GLY A 583 -65.13 66.41 59.73
CA GLY A 583 -65.14 65.15 60.51
C GLY A 583 -63.85 64.31 60.37
N GLU A 584 -62.88 64.43 61.28
CA GLU A 584 -62.76 63.75 62.61
C GLU A 584 -61.98 62.42 62.52
N THR A 585 -60.71 62.45 62.97
CA THR A 585 -60.12 61.81 64.19
C THR A 585 -59.74 60.34 63.97
N ILE A 586 -58.44 60.01 63.89
CA ILE A 586 -57.60 59.52 65.01
C ILE A 586 -58.34 58.54 65.92
N GLU A 587 -58.68 57.36 65.40
CA GLU A 587 -59.06 56.15 66.15
C GLU A 587 -59.11 54.98 65.16
N ASP A 588 -57.94 54.47 64.76
CA ASP A 588 -57.79 53.06 64.32
C ASP A 588 -56.32 52.63 64.22
N MET A 589 -55.58 52.97 65.28
CA MET A 589 -54.34 52.29 65.65
C MET A 589 -54.56 51.67 67.04
N ALA A 590 -54.87 50.38 67.12
CA ALA A 590 -54.37 49.42 68.14
C ALA A 590 -55.20 48.12 68.21
N ASN A 591 -54.61 46.99 67.83
CA ASN A 591 -54.39 45.78 68.65
C ASN A 591 -53.99 44.61 67.72
N ILE A 592 -52.76 44.11 67.83
CA ILE A 592 -52.29 43.02 68.73
C ILE A 592 -52.93 41.67 68.37
N ASP A 593 -52.11 40.88 67.66
CA ASP A 593 -51.57 39.56 68.03
C ASP A 593 -52.48 38.40 68.50
N GLU A 594 -51.97 37.21 68.16
CA GLU A 594 -52.24 35.87 68.70
C GLU A 594 -53.37 34.97 68.13
N LEU A 595 -52.89 34.01 67.33
CA LEU A 595 -52.92 32.55 67.55
C LEU A 595 -54.21 31.70 67.50
N SER A 596 -54.06 30.64 66.70
CA SER A 596 -54.53 29.26 66.90
C SER A 596 -55.98 28.91 66.51
N ARG A 597 -56.11 28.19 65.38
CA ARG A 597 -56.28 26.73 65.43
C ARG A 597 -55.83 26.07 64.13
#